data_AF-A0AAN4ZUG3-F1
#
_entry.id   AF-A0AAN4ZUG3-F1
#
_cell.length_a   1.000
_cell.length_b   1.000
_cell.length_c   1.000
_cell.angle_alpha   90.00
_cell.angle_beta   90.00
_cell.angle_gamma   90.00
#
_symmetry.space_group_name_H-M   'P 1'
#
loop_
_entity.id
_entity.type
_entity.pdbx_description
1 polymer ?
#
loop_
_entity_poly.entity_id
_entity_poly.type
_entity_poly.pdbx_seq_one_letter_code
_entity_poly.pdbx_strand_id
1 'polypeptide(L)'
;QVLIKGAYFPATMKKLSSEHIRIAYEHEWRPEESVSHDVVRLLKPKFLQETHLYVEGETVEAAVPLPPPNEHIAGWQLAKILEIEESPIRNRLHLHVIYCMEDGRNCRAKRSAGAVPEERSVCLRNPRS
;
A
#
# COMPACT_ATOMS: atom_id res chain seq x y z
N GLN A 1 -11.39 1.05 -5.37
CA GLN A 1 -9.97 1.31 -5.66
C GLN A 1 -9.69 0.99 -7.12
N VAL A 2 -8.72 1.68 -7.72
CA VAL A 2 -8.41 1.60 -9.17
C VAL A 2 -6.92 1.34 -9.35
N LEU A 3 -6.56 0.34 -10.15
CA LEU A 3 -5.18 -0.04 -10.45
C LEU A 3 -4.56 0.97 -11.42
N ILE A 4 -3.49 1.63 -10.99
CA ILE A 4 -2.72 2.58 -11.78
C ILE A 4 -1.24 2.25 -11.57
N LYS A 5 -0.55 1.85 -12.64
CA LYS A 5 0.89 1.56 -12.64
C LYS A 5 1.34 0.63 -11.49
N GLY A 6 0.58 -0.43 -11.21
CA GLY A 6 0.92 -1.43 -10.20
C GLY A 6 0.40 -1.14 -8.78
N ALA A 7 -0.15 0.04 -8.52
CA ALA A 7 -0.74 0.40 -7.24
C ALA A 7 -2.23 0.70 -7.33
N TYR A 8 -2.99 0.33 -6.29
CA TYR A 8 -4.42 0.59 -6.19
C TYR A 8 -4.69 1.90 -5.46
N PHE A 9 -5.31 2.85 -6.14
CA PHE A 9 -5.64 4.16 -5.58
C PHE A 9 -7.09 4.24 -5.12
N PRO A 10 -7.38 5.00 -4.04
CA PRO A 10 -8.74 5.26 -3.63
C PRO A 10 -9.48 6.10 -4.68
N ALA A 11 -10.72 5.72 -4.96
CA ALA A 11 -11.59 6.39 -5.91
C ALA A 11 -13.05 6.07 -5.57
N THR A 12 -13.94 7.02 -5.87
CA THR A 12 -15.38 6.89 -5.67
C THR A 12 -16.06 6.60 -7.01
N MET A 13 -16.92 5.59 -7.03
CA MET A 13 -17.74 5.29 -8.20
C MET A 13 -18.83 6.36 -8.37
N LYS A 14 -18.91 6.94 -9.57
CA LYS A 14 -19.94 7.92 -9.96
C LYS A 14 -21.05 7.31 -10.80
N LYS A 15 -20.70 6.42 -11.75
CA LYS A 15 -21.67 5.75 -12.62
C LYS A 15 -21.19 4.35 -12.97
N LEU A 16 -22.10 3.39 -12.90
CA LEU A 16 -21.87 2.01 -13.34
C LEU A 16 -22.53 1.79 -14.71
N SER A 17 -21.81 1.18 -15.64
CA SER A 17 -22.33 0.70 -16.92
C SER A 17 -21.88 -0.75 -17.14
N SER A 18 -22.41 -1.42 -18.17
CA SER A 18 -22.04 -2.81 -18.47
C SER A 18 -20.56 -2.96 -18.76
N GLU A 19 -19.98 -2.01 -19.50
CA GLU A 19 -18.59 -2.10 -19.94
C GLU A 19 -17.63 -1.39 -18.97
N HIS A 20 -18.04 -0.24 -18.41
CA HIS A 20 -17.13 0.68 -17.72
C HIS A 20 -17.71 1.21 -16.42
N ILE A 21 -16.82 1.69 -15.55
CA ILE A 21 -17.14 2.38 -14.31
C ILE A 21 -16.59 3.80 -14.42
N ARG A 22 -17.47 4.80 -14.29
CA ARG A 22 -17.02 6.20 -14.16
C ARG A 22 -16.64 6.45 -12.71
N ILE A 23 -15.44 6.97 -12.50
CA ILE A 23 -14.83 7.17 -11.19
C ILE A 23 -14.37 8.61 -11.00
N ALA A 24 -14.28 9.03 -9.74
CA ALA A 24 -13.61 10.26 -9.32
C ALA A 24 -12.56 9.94 -8.25
N TYR A 25 -11.39 10.54 -8.37
CA TYR A 25 -10.30 10.37 -7.41
C TYR A 25 -10.45 11.29 -6.21
N GLU A 26 -9.99 10.85 -5.04
CA GLU A 26 -9.95 11.71 -3.85
C GLU A 26 -9.14 12.97 -4.11
N HIS A 27 -9.54 14.11 -3.54
CA HIS A 27 -8.86 15.41 -3.72
C HIS A 27 -8.67 15.87 -5.18
N GLU A 28 -9.34 15.24 -6.15
CA GLU A 28 -9.26 15.59 -7.57
C GLU A 28 -7.82 15.64 -8.12
N TRP A 29 -6.90 14.87 -7.53
CA TRP A 29 -5.48 14.85 -7.96
C TRP A 29 -5.30 14.34 -9.40
N ARG A 30 -6.35 13.72 -9.94
CA ARG A 30 -6.49 13.29 -11.33
C ARG A 30 -7.94 13.54 -11.79
N PRO A 31 -8.18 13.88 -13.07
CA PRO A 31 -9.53 14.04 -13.61
C PRO A 31 -10.37 12.76 -13.49
N GLU A 32 -11.70 12.96 -13.47
CA GLU A 32 -12.64 11.85 -13.63
C GLU A 32 -12.41 11.12 -14.96
N GLU A 33 -12.55 9.80 -14.92
CA GLU A 33 -12.41 8.98 -16.11
C GLU A 33 -13.33 7.76 -16.05
N SER A 34 -13.49 7.09 -17.19
CA SER A 34 -14.16 5.79 -17.28
C SER A 34 -13.10 4.71 -17.35
N VAL A 35 -13.16 3.76 -16.42
CA VAL A 35 -12.22 2.63 -16.33
C VAL A 35 -12.95 1.32 -16.56
N SER A 36 -12.21 0.32 -17.05
CA SER A 36 -12.71 -1.05 -17.17
C SER A 36 -12.86 -1.70 -15.79
N HIS A 37 -13.67 -2.75 -15.71
CA HIS A 37 -13.98 -3.44 -14.44
C HIS A 37 -12.77 -4.21 -13.90
N ASP A 38 -11.88 -4.68 -14.77
CA ASP A 38 -10.65 -5.44 -14.46
C ASP A 38 -9.63 -4.66 -13.62
N VAL A 39 -9.59 -3.35 -13.77
CA VAL A 39 -8.69 -2.47 -12.99
C VAL A 39 -9.33 -1.97 -11.70
N VAL A 40 -10.57 -2.37 -11.38
CA VAL A 40 -11.28 -1.92 -10.19
C VAL A 40 -11.39 -3.04 -9.17
N ARG A 41 -11.16 -2.71 -7.90
CA ARG A 41 -11.50 -3.59 -6.78
C ARG A 41 -12.18 -2.84 -5.66
N LEU A 42 -13.03 -3.53 -4.90
CA LEU A 42 -13.63 -2.98 -3.69
C LEU A 42 -12.58 -2.86 -2.59
N LEU A 43 -12.79 -1.90 -1.68
CA LEU A 43 -11.95 -1.77 -0.49
C LEU A 43 -12.13 -3.01 0.39
N LYS A 44 -11.02 -3.49 0.96
CA LYS A 44 -11.08 -4.55 1.97
C LYS A 44 -11.91 -4.07 3.17
N PRO A 45 -12.82 -4.91 3.71
CA PRO A 45 -13.58 -4.55 4.90
C PRO A 45 -12.66 -4.22 6.08
N LYS A 46 -12.96 -3.14 6.81
CA LYS A 46 -12.15 -2.66 7.94
C LYS A 46 -11.97 -3.69 9.05
N PHE A 47 -12.99 -4.52 9.31
CA PHE A 47 -12.95 -5.52 10.40
C PHE A 47 -11.93 -6.64 10.17
N LEU A 48 -11.46 -6.86 8.94
CA LEU A 48 -10.41 -7.83 8.64
C LEU A 48 -9.00 -7.27 8.91
N GLN A 49 -8.87 -5.97 9.17
CA GLN A 49 -7.57 -5.30 9.31
C GLN A 49 -7.11 -5.17 10.78
N GLU A 50 -8.01 -5.33 11.75
CA GLU A 50 -7.75 -4.96 13.15
C GLU A 50 -6.98 -6.02 13.97
N THR A 51 -6.80 -7.23 13.44
CA THR A 51 -6.23 -8.36 14.21
C THR A 51 -5.05 -9.05 13.55
N HIS A 52 -4.59 -8.57 12.38
CA HIS A 52 -3.54 -9.25 11.65
C HIS A 52 -2.15 -8.99 12.25
N LEU A 53 -1.48 -10.05 12.67
CA LEU A 53 -0.09 -10.00 13.13
C LEU A 53 0.82 -10.25 11.94
N TYR A 54 1.59 -9.22 11.58
CA TYR A 54 2.54 -9.28 10.49
C TYR A 54 3.77 -10.14 10.84
N VAL A 55 4.22 -10.95 9.89
CA VAL A 55 5.42 -11.79 10.03
C VAL A 55 6.40 -11.59 8.88
N GLU A 56 7.69 -11.82 9.13
CA GLU A 56 8.71 -11.78 8.08
C GLU A 56 8.41 -12.79 6.97
N GLY A 57 8.64 -12.38 5.73
CA GLY A 57 8.35 -13.17 4.54
C GLY A 57 6.89 -13.13 4.09
N GLU A 58 5.98 -12.51 4.86
CA GLU A 58 4.59 -12.32 4.46
C GLU A 58 4.43 -11.28 3.33
N THR A 59 3.46 -11.51 2.44
CA THR A 59 3.05 -10.52 1.44
C THR A 59 1.92 -9.65 1.99
N VAL A 60 2.12 -8.34 1.96
CA VAL A 60 1.23 -7.31 2.50
C VAL A 60 0.92 -6.25 1.46
N GLU A 61 -0.01 -5.35 1.77
CA GLU A 61 -0.22 -4.14 0.96
C GLU A 61 0.39 -2.93 1.67
N ALA A 62 1.40 -2.34 1.04
CA ALA A 62 2.06 -1.16 1.54
C ALA A 62 1.51 0.11 0.86
N ALA A 63 1.39 1.18 1.64
CA ALA A 63 1.05 2.50 1.12
C ALA A 63 2.28 3.15 0.47
N VAL A 64 2.14 3.51 -0.81
CA VAL A 64 3.16 4.18 -1.61
C VAL A 64 2.62 5.56 -2.00
N PRO A 65 3.12 6.66 -1.40
CA PRO A 65 2.75 8.01 -1.81
C PRO A 65 3.18 8.29 -3.25
N LEU A 66 2.39 9.10 -3.94
CA LEU A 66 2.77 9.64 -5.24
C LEU A 66 3.96 10.61 -5.08
N PRO A 67 4.75 10.82 -6.15
CA PRO A 67 5.75 11.87 -6.14
C PRO A 67 5.10 13.26 -6.01
N PRO A 68 5.88 14.29 -5.63
CA PRO A 68 5.43 15.68 -5.65
C PRO A 68 4.79 16.05 -7.01
N PRO A 69 3.71 16.85 -7.04
CA PRO A 69 3.10 17.59 -5.91
C PRO A 69 2.07 16.79 -5.08
N ASN A 70 1.82 15.52 -5.39
CA ASN A 70 0.72 14.74 -4.83
C ASN A 70 1.15 13.81 -3.68
N GLU A 71 2.18 14.18 -2.92
CA GLU A 71 2.75 13.36 -1.83
C GLU A 71 1.76 12.97 -0.72
N HIS A 72 0.66 13.71 -0.60
CA HIS A 72 -0.45 13.44 0.31
C HIS A 72 -1.38 12.31 -0.18
N ILE A 73 -1.23 11.87 -1.43
CA ILE A 73 -2.00 10.78 -2.04
C ILE A 73 -1.17 9.50 -2.02
N ALA A 74 -1.73 8.40 -1.51
CA ALA A 74 -1.08 7.10 -1.51
C ALA A 74 -1.88 6.04 -2.27
N GLY A 75 -1.16 5.22 -3.03
CA GLY A 75 -1.65 3.98 -3.61
C GLY A 75 -1.25 2.77 -2.76
N TRP A 76 -1.95 1.66 -2.92
CA TRP A 76 -1.67 0.41 -2.23
C TRP A 76 -1.06 -0.59 -3.20
N GLN A 77 0.14 -1.06 -2.91
CA GLN A 77 0.83 -2.03 -3.77
C GLN A 77 1.31 -3.22 -2.94
N LEU A 78 1.35 -4.40 -3.57
CA LEU A 78 1.85 -5.61 -2.93
C LEU A 78 3.33 -5.48 -2.63
N ALA A 79 3.69 -5.88 -1.41
CA ALA A 79 5.03 -5.85 -0.90
C ALA A 79 5.32 -7.08 -0.06
N LYS A 80 6.56 -7.52 -0.03
CA LYS A 80 7.00 -8.60 0.87
C LYS A 80 7.72 -8.03 2.07
N ILE A 81 7.31 -8.42 3.27
CA ILE A 81 8.03 -8.10 4.50
C ILE A 81 9.37 -8.84 4.47
N LEU A 82 10.46 -8.07 4.57
CA LEU A 82 11.81 -8.60 4.61
C LEU A 82 12.30 -8.77 6.05
N GLU A 83 11.99 -7.80 6.91
CA GLU A 83 12.49 -7.74 8.28
C GLU A 83 11.53 -6.90 9.13
N ILE A 84 11.36 -7.30 10.40
CA ILE A 84 10.58 -6.56 11.39
C ILE A 84 11.50 -6.23 12.56
N GLU A 85 11.85 -4.95 12.71
CA GLU A 85 12.70 -4.48 13.80
C GLU A 85 11.87 -3.83 14.91
N GLU A 86 12.23 -4.10 16.16
CA GLU A 86 11.69 -3.35 17.30
C GLU A 86 12.43 -2.02 17.46
N SER A 87 11.71 -0.92 17.36
CA SER A 87 12.24 0.43 17.57
C SER A 87 11.78 0.99 18.92
N PRO A 88 12.72 1.28 19.83
CA PRO A 88 12.41 1.85 21.13
C PRO A 88 12.14 3.36 21.00
N ILE A 89 10.95 3.73 20.55
CA ILE A 89 10.51 5.14 20.54
C ILE A 89 9.53 5.35 21.70
N ARG A 90 9.97 6.10 22.73
CA ARG A 90 9.15 6.66 23.82
C ARG A 90 8.09 5.70 24.39
N ASN A 91 8.52 4.71 25.17
CA ASN A 91 7.63 3.83 25.94
C ASN A 91 6.57 3.07 25.10
N ARG A 92 6.77 2.97 23.79
CA ARG A 92 5.97 2.14 22.88
C ARG A 92 6.93 1.33 22.00
N LEU A 93 6.65 0.04 21.86
CA LEU A 93 7.29 -0.80 20.86
C LEU A 93 6.72 -0.37 19.50
N HIS A 94 7.55 0.27 18.67
CA HIS A 94 7.22 0.54 17.28
C HIS A 94 7.87 -0.55 16.43
N LEU A 95 7.09 -1.22 15.59
CA LEU A 95 7.65 -2.15 14.61
C LEU A 95 8.07 -1.36 13.37
N HIS A 96 9.34 -1.47 12.99
CA HIS A 96 9.82 -1.02 11.69
C HIS A 96 9.70 -2.18 10.72
N VAL A 97 8.80 -2.05 9.76
CA VAL A 97 8.60 -3.06 8.71
C VAL A 97 9.39 -2.65 7.49
N ILE A 98 10.44 -3.41 7.19
CA ILE A 98 11.21 -3.26 5.96
C ILE A 98 10.55 -4.14 4.91
N TYR A 99 10.17 -3.57 3.77
CA TYR A 99 9.52 -4.31 2.70
C TYR A 99 10.09 -3.95 1.33
N CYS A 100 9.77 -4.77 0.34
CA CYS A 100 10.07 -4.48 -1.06
C CYS A 100 8.80 -4.60 -1.90
N MET A 101 8.71 -3.79 -2.96
CA MET A 101 7.57 -3.86 -3.89
C MET A 101 7.72 -5.04 -4.85
N GLU A 102 6.63 -5.77 -5.08
CA GLU A 102 6.61 -6.86 -6.07
C GLU A 102 6.51 -6.31 -7.50
N ASP A 103 7.61 -5.76 -8.03
CA ASP A 103 7.67 -5.18 -9.39
C ASP A 103 8.06 -6.23 -10.47
N GLY A 104 7.79 -7.52 -10.21
CA GLY A 104 8.24 -8.62 -11.09
C GLY A 104 9.75 -8.88 -11.11
N ARG A 105 10.54 -8.15 -10.31
CA ARG A 105 11.98 -8.41 -10.08
C ARG A 105 12.17 -8.92 -8.66
N ASN A 106 12.68 -10.15 -8.53
CA ASN A 106 12.96 -10.84 -7.28
C ASN A 106 13.60 -9.92 -6.24
N CYS A 107 12.85 -9.58 -5.18
CA CYS A 107 13.43 -9.02 -3.99
C CYS A 107 14.16 -10.11 -3.23
N ARG A 108 15.48 -10.20 -3.40
CA ARG A 108 16.31 -10.85 -2.38
C ARG A 108 16.60 -9.81 -1.32
N ALA A 109 16.38 -10.16 -0.05
CA ALA A 109 16.97 -9.47 1.09
C ALA A 109 18.49 -9.47 0.88
N LYS A 110 19.03 -8.39 0.32
CA LYS A 110 20.47 -8.21 0.15
C LYS A 110 20.98 -7.46 1.37
N ARG A 111 21.55 -8.21 2.32
CA ARG A 111 22.58 -7.69 3.23
C ARG A 111 23.83 -7.34 2.42
N SER A 112 23.76 -6.37 1.51
CA SER A 112 24.90 -5.74 0.81
C SER A 112 24.40 -4.85 -0.32
N ALA A 113 24.66 -3.56 -0.14
CA ALA A 113 24.91 -2.54 -1.16
C ALA A 113 24.39 -2.81 -2.59
N GLY A 114 23.34 -2.11 -3.01
CA GLY A 114 23.14 -1.82 -4.44
C GLY A 114 21.71 -1.71 -4.96
N ALA A 115 20.69 -2.05 -4.18
CA ALA A 115 19.31 -1.68 -4.48
C ALA A 115 18.80 -0.96 -3.23
N VAL A 116 18.51 0.34 -3.33
CA VAL A 116 17.95 1.11 -2.22
C VAL A 116 16.57 0.51 -1.95
N PRO A 117 16.37 -0.27 -0.87
CA PRO A 117 15.03 -0.63 -0.45
C PRO A 117 14.35 0.70 -0.10
N GLU A 118 13.13 0.92 -0.57
CA GLU A 118 12.40 2.11 -0.15
C GLU A 118 12.02 1.91 1.33
N GLU A 119 12.92 2.33 2.22
CA GLU A 119 12.78 2.22 3.66
C GLU A 119 11.64 3.15 4.10
N ARG A 120 10.48 2.56 4.42
CA ARG A 120 9.35 3.32 4.94
C ARG A 120 8.83 2.65 6.21
N SER A 121 9.03 3.32 7.33
CA SER A 121 8.54 2.93 8.63
C SER A 121 7.01 3.02 8.69
N VAL A 122 6.34 1.88 8.76
CA VAL A 122 4.90 1.82 9.05
C VAL A 122 4.72 1.59 10.55
N CYS A 123 4.16 2.56 11.26
CA CYS A 123 3.84 2.41 12.68
C CYS A 123 2.66 1.44 12.84
N LEU A 124 2.95 0.19 13.19
CA LEU A 124 1.93 -0.77 13.61
C LEU A 124 1.63 -0.56 15.11
N ARG A 125 0.37 -0.35 15.47
CA ARG A 125 -0.05 -0.37 16.87
C ARG A 125 -0.08 -1.83 17.33
N ASN A 126 0.67 -2.14 18.38
CA ASN A 126 0.60 -3.43 19.04
C ASN A 126 -0.80 -3.63 19.64
N PRO A 127 -1.56 -4.70 19.27
CA PRO A 127 -2.87 -4.97 19.84
C PRO A 127 -2.82 -5.46 21.29
N ARG A 128 -1.63 -5.65 21.87
CA ARG A 128 -1.44 -6.05 23.28
C ARG A 128 -0.99 -4.88 24.17
N SER A 129 -1.81 -3.84 24.28
CA SER A 129 -1.70 -2.85 25.37
C SER A 129 -3.05 -2.58 26.01
#